data_AF-A0A7J0GRF4-F1
#
_entry.id   AF-A0A7J0GRF4-F1
#
_cell.length_a   1.000
_cell.length_b   1.000
_cell.length_c   1.000
_cell.angle_alpha   90.00
_cell.angle_beta   90.00
_cell.angle_gamma   90.00
#
_symmetry.space_group_name_H-M   'P 1'
#
loop_
_entity.id
_entity.type
_entity.pdbx_description
1 polymer ?
#
loop_
_entity_poly.entity_id
_entity_poly.type
_entity_poly.pdbx_seq_one_letter_code
_entity_poly.pdbx_strand_id
1 'polypeptide(L)'
;MEAVAEGLWGLADHHEKKGEIGKVVKCLEAICQSQVSFLPIVEVKTRLRIATLLLKHSHSVNHAKSHLERCVSSLVPLTPLGFLDESSLP
;
A
#
# COMPACT_ATOMS: atom_id res chain seq x y z
N MET A 1 6.11 10.56 12.93
CA MET A 1 6.02 9.23 12.28
C MET A 1 5.97 9.36 10.76
N GLU A 2 5.21 10.32 10.22
CA GLU A 2 5.16 10.62 8.78
C GLU A 2 6.53 10.86 8.14
N ALA A 3 7.45 11.52 8.86
CA ALA A 3 8.83 11.71 8.40
C ALA A 3 9.55 10.39 8.04
N VAL A 4 9.21 9.27 8.68
CA VAL A 4 9.78 7.94 8.35
C VAL A 4 9.22 7.45 7.02
N ALA A 5 7.91 7.60 6.81
CA ALA A 5 7.28 7.25 5.53
C ALA A 5 7.81 8.14 4.40
N GLU A 6 7.95 9.45 4.62
CA GLU A 6 8.55 10.38 3.65
C GLU A 6 9.99 9.99 3.31
N GLY A 7 10.79 9.66 4.31
CA GLY A 7 12.17 9.18 4.10
C GLY A 7 12.23 7.89 3.28
N LEU A 8 11.34 6.92 3.56
CA LEU A 8 11.25 5.67 2.80
C LEU A 8 10.77 5.90 1.36
N TRP A 9 9.84 6.83 1.14
CA TRP A 9 9.44 7.25 -0.20
C TRP A 9 10.58 7.92 -0.96
N GLY A 10 11.33 8.82 -0.32
CA GLY A 10 12.51 9.43 -0.93
C GLY A 10 13.61 8.42 -1.28
N LEU A 11 13.82 7.41 -0.43
CA LEU A 11 14.74 6.32 -0.71
C LEU A 11 14.26 5.43 -1.87
N ALA A 12 12.95 5.18 -1.95
CA ALA A 12 12.34 4.46 -3.07
C ALA A 12 12.57 5.22 -4.39
N ASP A 13 12.34 6.54 -4.42
CA ASP A 13 12.57 7.37 -5.60
C ASP A 13 14.04 7.36 -6.05
N HIS A 14 14.98 7.34 -5.10
CA HIS A 14 16.41 7.23 -5.40
C HIS A 14 16.77 5.91 -6.07
N HIS A 15 16.20 4.80 -5.61
CA HIS A 15 16.39 3.48 -6.23
C HIS A 15 15.68 3.36 -7.58
N GLU A 16 14.53 4.01 -7.75
CA GLU A 16 13.78 4.02 -9.01
C GLU A 16 14.59 4.70 -10.11
N LYS A 17 15.24 5.82 -9.81
CA LYS A 17 16.16 6.52 -10.75
C LYS A 17 17.34 5.65 -11.20
N LYS A 18 17.71 4.64 -10.41
CA LYS A 18 18.78 3.68 -10.72
C LYS A 18 18.26 2.41 -11.42
N GLY A 19 16.96 2.30 -11.66
CA GLY A 19 16.32 1.11 -12.23
C GLY A 19 16.25 -0.08 -11.26
N GLU A 20 16.52 0.13 -9.97
CA GLU A 20 16.60 -0.95 -8.96
C GLU A 20 15.22 -1.27 -8.39
N ILE A 21 14.26 -1.67 -9.24
CA ILE A 21 12.83 -1.81 -8.86
C ILE A 21 12.61 -2.71 -7.65
N GLY A 22 13.39 -3.79 -7.49
CA GLY A 22 13.30 -4.66 -6.32
C GLY A 22 13.62 -3.95 -5.00
N LYS A 23 14.50 -2.95 -5.00
CA LYS A 23 14.79 -2.12 -3.82
C LYS A 23 13.70 -1.07 -3.58
N VAL A 24 13.13 -0.52 -4.66
CA VAL A 24 11.98 0.40 -4.60
C VAL A 24 10.82 -0.27 -3.87
N VAL A 25 10.44 -1.47 -4.30
CA VAL A 25 9.34 -2.24 -3.69
C VAL A 25 9.61 -2.50 -2.21
N LYS A 26 10.81 -2.95 -1.84
CA LYS A 26 11.18 -3.20 -0.43
C LYS A 26 11.06 -1.97 0.47
N CYS A 27 11.47 -0.80 -0.02
CA CYS A 27 11.35 0.45 0.75
C CYS A 27 9.89 0.79 1.04
N LEU A 28 9.02 0.60 0.05
CA LEU A 28 7.59 0.86 0.17
C LEU A 28 6.86 -0.22 1.01
N GLU A 29 7.28 -1.49 0.91
CA GLU A 29 6.76 -2.58 1.73
C GLU A 29 7.04 -2.36 3.22
N ALA A 30 8.19 -1.79 3.57
CA ALA A 30 8.54 -1.46 4.95
C ALA A 30 7.53 -0.50 5.60
N ILE A 31 6.95 0.42 4.83
CA ILE A 31 5.86 1.29 5.30
C ILE A 31 4.61 0.44 5.58
N CYS A 32 4.29 -0.51 4.70
CA CYS A 32 3.08 -1.34 4.78
C CYS A 32 3.15 -2.45 5.86
N GLN A 33 4.36 -2.80 6.30
CA GLN A 33 4.64 -3.83 7.31
C GLN A 33 5.01 -3.23 8.67
N SER A 34 5.08 -1.90 8.76
CA SER A 34 5.35 -1.20 10.01
C SER A 34 4.32 -1.59 11.07
N GLN A 35 4.81 -1.95 12.25
CA GLN A 35 3.95 -2.20 13.42
C GLN A 35 3.31 -0.91 13.96
N VAL A 36 3.79 0.25 13.51
CA VAL A 36 3.26 1.54 13.93
C VAL A 36 2.35 2.10 12.86
N SER A 37 1.14 2.48 13.28
CA SER A 37 0.07 2.92 12.40
C SER A 37 0.40 4.28 11.76
N PHE A 38 0.61 4.27 10.45
CA PHE A 38 0.58 5.50 9.65
C PHE A 38 -0.87 5.95 9.40
N LEU A 39 -1.04 7.19 8.93
CA LEU A 39 -2.35 7.61 8.42
C LEU A 39 -2.80 6.64 7.30
N PRO A 40 -4.08 6.21 7.29
CA PRO A 40 -4.58 5.27 6.29
C PRO A 40 -4.29 5.69 4.83
N ILE A 41 -4.27 6.99 4.56
CA ILE A 41 -3.95 7.54 3.24
C ILE A 41 -2.51 7.24 2.79
N VAL A 42 -1.54 7.24 3.72
CA VAL A 42 -0.13 6.96 3.43
C VAL A 42 0.02 5.49 3.05
N GLU A 43 -0.63 4.60 3.79
CA GLU A 43 -0.62 3.17 3.54
C GLU A 43 -1.29 2.83 2.18
N VAL A 44 -2.45 3.41 1.90
CA VAL A 44 -3.17 3.25 0.63
C VAL A 44 -2.33 3.75 -0.55
N LYS A 45 -1.79 4.97 -0.47
CA LYS A 45 -0.93 5.54 -1.53
C LYS A 45 0.29 4.65 -1.79
N THR A 46 0.87 4.11 -0.73
CA THR A 46 2.05 3.24 -0.82
C THR A 46 1.73 1.90 -1.48
N ARG A 47 0.65 1.23 -1.07
CA ARG A 47 0.24 -0.05 -1.69
C ARG A 47 -0.15 0.11 -3.15
N LEU A 48 -0.81 1.21 -3.52
CA LEU A 48 -1.12 1.51 -4.93
C LEU A 48 0.14 1.69 -5.78
N ARG A 49 1.17 2.35 -5.22
CA ARG A 49 2.47 2.52 -5.88
C ARG A 49 3.17 1.19 -6.09
N ILE A 50 3.19 0.33 -5.07
CA ILE A 50 3.77 -1.02 -5.17
C ILE A 50 3.06 -1.83 -6.26
N ALA A 51 1.73 -1.87 -6.25
CA ALA A 51 0.96 -2.60 -7.27
C ALA A 51 1.27 -2.10 -8.69
N THR A 52 1.39 -0.78 -8.86
CA THR A 52 1.76 -0.17 -10.16
C THR A 52 3.15 -0.59 -10.61
N LEU A 53 4.14 -0.56 -9.71
CA LEU A 53 5.52 -0.96 -10.00
C LEU A 53 5.60 -2.44 -10.34
N LEU A 54 4.91 -3.29 -9.59
CA LEU A 54 4.84 -4.72 -9.84
C LEU A 54 4.20 -4.98 -11.21
N LEU A 55 3.04 -4.40 -11.52
CA LEU A 55 2.39 -4.59 -12.83
C LEU A 55 3.23 -4.11 -14.02
N LYS A 56 4.02 -3.03 -13.85
CA LYS A 56 4.86 -2.48 -14.92
C LYS A 56 6.16 -3.23 -15.14
N HIS A 57 6.77 -3.76 -14.08
CA HIS A 57 8.17 -4.23 -14.13
C HIS A 57 8.37 -5.68 -13.70
N SER A 58 7.35 -6.32 -13.11
CA SER A 58 7.44 -7.67 -12.58
C SER A 58 6.25 -8.50 -13.08
N HIS A 59 6.49 -9.72 -13.54
CA HIS A 59 5.39 -10.65 -13.87
C HIS A 59 4.61 -11.15 -12.63
N SER A 60 4.69 -10.46 -11.49
CA SER A 60 4.08 -10.86 -10.21
C SER A 60 2.70 -10.24 -10.03
N VAL A 61 1.77 -10.63 -10.90
CA VAL A 61 0.38 -10.15 -10.90
C VAL A 61 -0.33 -10.47 -9.59
N ASN A 62 -0.05 -11.63 -8.99
CA ASN A 62 -0.62 -12.03 -7.71
C ASN A 62 -0.19 -11.10 -6.58
N HIS A 63 1.08 -10.69 -6.57
CA HIS A 63 1.58 -9.79 -5.54
C HIS A 63 0.97 -8.39 -5.68
N ALA A 64 0.85 -7.89 -6.91
CA ALA A 64 0.16 -6.63 -7.17
C ALA A 64 -1.31 -6.68 -6.72
N LYS A 65 -2.02 -7.79 -7.02
CA LYS A 65 -3.40 -8.00 -6.61
C LYS A 65 -3.56 -7.94 -5.08
N SER A 66 -2.70 -8.62 -4.31
CA SER A 66 -2.78 -8.58 -2.85
C SER A 66 -2.59 -7.18 -2.27
N HIS A 67 -1.74 -6.34 -2.87
CA HIS A 67 -1.61 -4.94 -2.46
C HIS A 67 -2.89 -4.13 -2.75
N LEU A 68 -3.55 -4.37 -3.89
CA LEU A 68 -4.82 -3.71 -4.23
C LEU A 68 -5.96 -4.14 -3.31
N GLU A 69 -6.08 -5.44 -3.01
CA GLU A 69 -7.10 -5.96 -2.08
C GLU A 69 -6.95 -5.36 -0.68
N ARG A 70 -5.71 -5.27 -0.17
CA ARG A 70 -5.43 -4.61 1.12
C ARG A 70 -5.69 -3.10 1.07
N CYS A 71 -5.43 -2.45 -0.05
CA CYS A 71 -5.80 -1.03 -0.26
C CYS A 71 -7.30 -0.82 -0.08
N VAL A 72 -8.11 -1.64 -0.74
CA VAL A 72 -9.57 -1.56 -0.67
C VAL A 72 -10.05 -1.85 0.76
N SER A 73 -9.51 -2.90 1.40
CA SER A 73 -9.88 -3.23 2.79
C SER A 73 -9.56 -2.11 3.77
N SER A 74 -8.45 -1.38 3.60
CA SER A 74 -8.13 -0.20 4.42
C SER A 74 -9.05 1.01 4.16
N LEU A 75 -9.70 1.08 2.99
CA LEU A 75 -10.65 2.14 2.62
C LEU A 75 -12.09 1.84 3.02
N VAL A 76 -12.49 0.57 3.08
CA VAL A 76 -13.83 0.13 3.52
C VAL A 76 -14.26 0.68 4.90
N PRO A 77 -13.41 0.74 5.94
CA PRO A 77 -13.82 1.37 7.21
C PRO A 77 -13.99 2.89 7.13
N LEU A 78 -13.57 3.54 6.03
CA LEU A 78 -13.74 4.98 5.79
C LEU A 78 -14.96 5.28 4.90
N THR A 79 -15.60 4.27 4.31
CA THR A 79 -16.86 4.46 3.58
C THR A 79 -18.03 4.27 4.54
N PRO A 80 -19.06 5.15 4.52
CA PRO A 80 -20.23 5.00 5.39
C PRO A 80 -21.08 3.74 5.09
N LEU A 81 -20.67 2.89 4.15
CA LEU A 81 -21.33 1.63 3.80
C LEU A 81 -21.00 0.47 4.76
N GLY A 82 -20.03 0.63 5.68
CA GLY A 82 -19.68 -0.40 6.67
C GLY A 82 -20.67 -0.58 7.84
N PHE A 83 -21.77 0.19 7.87
CA PHE A 83 -22.83 0.08 8.90
C PHE A 83 -24.06 -0.73 8.45
N LEU A 84 -24.04 -1.30 7.24
CA LEU A 84 -25.15 -2.09 6.73
C LEU A 84 -24.70 -3.53 6.44
N ASP A 85 -24.47 -4.33 7.48
CA ASP A 85 -24.98 -5.70 7.55
C ASP A 85 -24.84 -6.30 8.98
N GLU A 86 -25.76 -7.18 9.37
CA GLU A 86 -25.93 -7.89 10.67
C GLU A 86 -26.91 -7.29 11.71
N SER A 87 -27.98 -6.61 11.29
CA SER A 87 -29.17 -6.42 12.15
C SER A 87 -30.47 -6.35 11.34
N SER A 88 -30.77 -7.38 10.56
CA SER A 88 -32.12 -7.64 10.06
C SER A 88 -32.29 -9.13 9.81
N LEU A 89 -32.53 -9.85 10.92
CA LEU A 89 -33.20 -11.14 10.97
C LEU A 89 -34.54 -11.08 10.22
N PRO A 90 -34.94 -12.19 9.59
CA PRO A 90 -36.12 -12.91 10.07
C PRO A 90 -35.78 -14.23 10.77
#